data_AF-A0A5K0XJE9-F1
#
_entry.id   AF-A0A5K0XJE9-F1
#
_cell.length_a   1.000
_cell.length_b   1.000
_cell.length_c   1.000
_cell.angle_alpha   90.00
_cell.angle_beta   90.00
_cell.angle_gamma   90.00
#
_symmetry.space_group_name_H-M   'P 1'
#
loop_
_entity.id
_entity.type
_entity.pdbx_description
1 polymer ?
#
loop_
_entity_poly.entity_id
_entity_poly.type
_entity_poly.pdbx_seq_one_letter_code
_entity_poly.pdbx_strand_id
1 'polypeptide(L)'
;DMIRSIRACKTAAEERAVVRKECAAIRAAISENDQDYRHRNLAKLMFIHMLGYPTHFGQMECLKLIASSGFPEKRIGYLGLMLLLDERQEVLMLVTNSLK
;
A
#
# COMPACT_ATOMS: atom_id res chain seq x y z
N ASP A 1 9.35 -9.16 7.91
CA ASP A 1 10.62 -8.52 8.35
C ASP A 1 10.50 -7.04 8.64
N MET A 2 9.93 -6.22 7.74
CA MET A 2 9.70 -4.78 7.98
C MET A 2 9.19 -4.42 9.38
N ILE A 3 8.10 -5.05 9.85
CA ILE A 3 7.52 -4.77 11.18
C ILE A 3 8.53 -5.06 12.30
N ARG A 4 9.33 -6.13 12.18
CA ARG A 4 10.37 -6.46 13.16
C ARG A 4 11.48 -5.41 13.15
N SER A 5 11.90 -4.97 11.96
CA SER A 5 12.91 -3.91 11.80
C SER A 5 12.45 -2.58 12.38
N ILE A 6 11.19 -2.19 12.15
CA ILE A 6 10.58 -0.99 12.75
C ILE A 6 10.55 -1.10 14.28
N ARG A 7 10.08 -2.24 14.82
CA ARG A 7 10.03 -2.48 16.28
C ARG A 7 11.41 -2.52 16.95
N ALA A 8 12.49 -2.77 16.20
CA ALA A 8 13.84 -2.77 16.70
C ALA A 8 14.49 -1.38 16.74
N CYS A 9 13.85 -0.36 16.13
CA CYS A 9 14.35 1.01 16.15
C CYS A 9 14.26 1.59 17.57
N LYS A 10 15.31 2.26 18.00
CA LYS A 10 15.39 2.92 19.32
C LYS A 10 15.03 4.40 19.24
N THR A 11 15.08 4.97 18.04
CA THR A 11 14.78 6.39 17.82
C THR A 11 13.80 6.59 16.68
N ALA A 12 13.04 7.68 16.73
CA ALA A 12 12.17 8.07 15.62
C ALA A 12 12.95 8.37 14.33
N ALA A 13 14.25 8.72 14.42
CA ALA A 13 15.08 8.92 13.23
C ALA A 13 15.40 7.58 12.53
N GLU A 14 15.70 6.53 13.30
CA GLU A 14 15.90 5.18 12.78
C GLU A 14 14.61 4.62 12.15
N GLU A 15 13.47 4.78 12.81
CA GLU A 15 12.18 4.36 12.28
C GLU A 15 11.90 5.02 10.91
N ARG A 16 12.07 6.35 10.83
CA ARG A 16 11.92 7.10 9.58
C ARG A 16 12.87 6.61 8.50
N ALA A 17 14.09 6.21 8.84
CA ALA A 17 15.04 5.67 7.87
C ALA A 17 14.59 4.32 7.32
N VAL A 18 14.11 3.41 8.19
CA VAL A 18 13.55 2.10 7.78
C VAL A 18 12.31 2.29 6.90
N VAL A 19 11.38 3.15 7.31
CA VAL A 19 10.16 3.44 6.53
C VAL A 19 10.52 4.02 5.16
N ARG A 20 11.44 4.99 5.09
CA ARG A 20 11.88 5.56 3.80
C ARG A 20 12.49 4.50 2.88
N LYS A 21 13.31 3.60 3.42
CA LYS A 21 13.92 2.52 2.65
C LYS A 21 12.87 1.56 2.08
N GLU A 22 11.91 1.14 2.89
CA GLU A 22 10.82 0.25 2.45
C GLU A 22 9.89 0.94 1.45
N CYS A 23 9.55 2.22 1.66
CA CYS A 23 8.77 2.99 0.69
C CYS A 23 9.49 3.10 -0.67
N ALA A 24 10.81 3.30 -0.67
CA ALA A 24 11.59 3.34 -1.91
C ALA A 24 11.54 1.98 -2.64
N ALA A 25 11.70 0.88 -1.91
CA ALA A 25 11.62 -0.47 -2.47
C ALA A 25 10.21 -0.77 -3.04
N ILE A 26 9.14 -0.36 -2.34
CA ILE A 26 7.77 -0.53 -2.82
C ILE A 26 7.55 0.28 -4.11
N ARG A 27 8.04 1.53 -4.18
CA ARG A 27 7.93 2.33 -5.41
C ARG A 27 8.65 1.69 -6.59
N ALA A 28 9.85 1.15 -6.37
CA ALA A 28 10.58 0.43 -7.40
C ALA A 28 9.78 -0.79 -7.90
N ALA A 29 9.28 -1.62 -6.99
CA ALA A 29 8.47 -2.80 -7.33
C ALA A 29 7.17 -2.44 -8.10
N ILE A 30 6.52 -1.33 -7.73
CA ILE A 30 5.36 -0.80 -8.47
C ILE A 30 5.75 -0.40 -9.90
N SER A 31 6.89 0.28 -10.05
CA SER A 31 7.40 0.71 -11.36
C SER A 31 7.80 -0.47 -12.25
N GLU A 32 8.31 -1.54 -11.67
CA GLU A 32 8.68 -2.78 -12.35
C GLU A 32 7.48 -3.68 -12.66
N ASN A 33 6.28 -3.30 -12.21
CA ASN A 33 5.02 -4.02 -12.39
C ASN A 33 5.06 -5.48 -11.88
N ASP A 34 5.82 -5.70 -10.80
CA ASP A 34 5.93 -7.01 -10.15
C ASP A 34 4.58 -7.41 -9.52
N GLN A 35 3.96 -8.44 -10.10
CA GLN A 35 2.62 -8.91 -9.74
C GLN A 35 2.64 -9.79 -8.49
N ASP A 36 3.69 -10.60 -8.33
CA ASP A 36 3.75 -11.67 -7.34
C ASP A 36 3.79 -11.10 -5.92
N TYR A 37 4.40 -9.93 -5.75
CA TYR A 37 4.52 -9.27 -4.46
C TYR A 37 3.58 -8.10 -4.25
N ARG A 38 2.65 -7.81 -5.17
CA ARG A 38 1.78 -6.62 -5.09
C ARG A 38 0.93 -6.59 -3.82
N HIS A 39 0.25 -7.69 -3.49
CA HIS A 39 -0.59 -7.76 -2.28
C HIS A 39 0.24 -7.59 -0.99
N ARG A 40 1.46 -8.14 -0.95
CA ARG A 40 2.39 -8.00 0.18
C ARG A 40 2.91 -6.57 0.30
N ASN A 41 3.24 -5.93 -0.81
CA ASN A 41 3.70 -4.55 -0.86
C ASN A 41 2.58 -3.59 -0.40
N LEU A 42 1.32 -3.85 -0.80
CA LEU A 42 0.20 -3.04 -0.33
C LEU A 42 -0.04 -3.23 1.18
N ALA A 43 0.04 -4.45 1.70
CA ALA A 43 -0.08 -4.69 3.13
C ALA A 43 1.00 -3.96 3.95
N LYS A 44 2.24 -3.92 3.45
CA LYS A 44 3.31 -3.09 4.06
C LYS A 44 2.96 -1.61 4.02
N LEU A 45 2.47 -1.13 2.89
CA LEU A 45 2.08 0.28 2.72
C LEU A 45 0.95 0.68 3.68
N MET A 46 -0.04 -0.17 3.88
CA MET A 46 -1.12 0.07 4.84
C MET A 46 -0.59 0.18 6.27
N PHE A 47 0.37 -0.67 6.65
CA PHE A 47 1.01 -0.56 7.96
C PHE A 47 1.78 0.77 8.11
N ILE A 48 2.51 1.18 7.08
CA ILE A 48 3.22 2.47 7.05
C ILE A 48 2.23 3.64 7.18
N HIS A 49 1.07 3.55 6.53
CA HIS A 49 -0.01 4.53 6.66
C HIS A 49 -0.55 4.61 8.09
N MET A 50 -0.77 3.46 8.75
CA MET A 50 -1.21 3.41 10.15
C MET A 50 -0.20 4.02 11.14
N LEU A 51 1.08 4.04 10.79
CA LEU A 51 2.12 4.75 11.54
C LEU A 51 2.12 6.27 11.29
N GLY A 52 1.23 6.78 10.43
CA GLY A 52 1.09 8.21 10.12
C GLY A 52 1.99 8.72 9.00
N TYR A 53 2.59 7.84 8.20
CA TYR A 53 3.45 8.23 7.07
C TYR A 53 2.64 8.39 5.77
N PRO A 54 3.08 9.28 4.86
CA PRO A 54 2.38 9.51 3.60
C PRO A 54 2.56 8.33 2.62
N THR A 55 1.43 7.82 2.12
CA THR A 55 1.36 6.59 1.31
C THR A 55 0.46 6.71 0.07
N HIS A 56 0.06 7.94 -0.30
CA HIS A 56 -0.87 8.20 -1.41
C HIS A 56 -0.46 7.56 -2.75
N PHE A 57 0.84 7.37 -2.99
CA PHE A 57 1.35 6.76 -4.22
C PHE A 57 0.88 5.30 -4.46
N GLY A 58 0.38 4.60 -3.43
CA GLY A 58 -0.11 3.23 -3.57
C GLY A 58 -1.60 3.10 -3.87
N GLN A 59 -2.36 4.20 -3.97
CA GLN A 59 -3.82 4.15 -4.16
C GLN A 59 -4.23 3.43 -5.46
N MET A 60 -3.48 3.63 -6.55
CA MET A 60 -3.75 2.93 -7.82
C MET A 60 -3.47 1.42 -7.72
N GLU A 61 -2.57 0.99 -6.83
CA GLU A 61 -2.31 -0.44 -6.62
C GLU A 61 -3.49 -1.12 -5.89
N CYS A 62 -4.22 -0.40 -5.03
CA CYS A 62 -5.47 -0.89 -4.45
C CYS A 62 -6.49 -1.23 -5.55
N LEU A 63 -6.66 -0.34 -6.54
CA LEU A 63 -7.57 -0.56 -7.67
C LEU A 63 -7.16 -1.75 -8.51
N LYS A 64 -5.87 -1.87 -8.83
CA LYS A 64 -5.35 -3.02 -9.59
C LYS A 64 -5.60 -4.35 -8.87
N LEU A 65 -5.49 -4.37 -7.54
CA LEU A 65 -5.79 -5.57 -6.75
C LEU A 65 -7.29 -5.89 -6.68
N ILE A 66 -8.16 -4.88 -6.62
CA ILE A 66 -9.62 -5.08 -6.71
C ILE A 66 -10.02 -5.68 -8.06
N ALA A 67 -9.36 -5.25 -9.15
CA ALA A 67 -9.56 -5.77 -10.49
C ALA A 67 -8.93 -7.16 -10.74
N SER A 68 -8.10 -7.67 -9.82
CA SER A 68 -7.50 -9.01 -9.93
C SER A 68 -8.57 -10.11 -9.85
N SER A 69 -8.33 -11.27 -10.45
CA SER A 69 -9.23 -12.43 -10.36
C SER A 69 -9.18 -13.15 -9.01
N GLY A 70 -8.06 -13.01 -8.28
CA GLY A 70 -7.83 -13.72 -7.02
C GLY A 70 -8.52 -13.10 -5.80
N PHE A 71 -9.12 -13.93 -4.96
CA PHE A 71 -9.80 -13.49 -3.74
C PHE A 71 -8.85 -12.82 -2.72
N PRO A 72 -7.64 -13.35 -2.44
CA PRO A 72 -6.69 -12.71 -1.51
C PRO A 72 -6.32 -11.28 -1.96
N GLU A 73 -6.10 -11.09 -3.25
CA GLU A 73 -5.77 -9.81 -3.87
C GLU A 73 -6.92 -8.83 -3.70
N LYS A 74 -8.15 -9.23 -4.07
CA LYS A 74 -9.34 -8.40 -3.90
C LYS A 74 -9.53 -7.97 -2.46
N ARG A 75 -9.40 -8.90 -1.49
CA ARG A 75 -9.55 -8.61 -0.06
C ARG A 75 -8.57 -7.53 0.40
N ILE A 76 -7.31 -7.63 0.00
CA ILE A 76 -6.28 -6.63 0.33
C ILE A 76 -6.54 -5.31 -0.39
N GLY A 77 -6.97 -5.35 -1.66
CA GLY A 77 -7.33 -4.17 -2.44
C GLY A 77 -8.46 -3.36 -1.81
N TYR A 78 -9.57 -4.00 -1.41
CA TYR A 78 -10.68 -3.33 -0.74
C TYR A 78 -10.29 -2.74 0.63
N LEU A 79 -9.50 -3.48 1.41
CA LEU A 79 -9.04 -2.97 2.70
C LEU A 79 -8.09 -1.77 2.53
N GLY A 80 -7.18 -1.84 1.56
CA GLY A 80 -6.32 -0.73 1.19
C GLY A 80 -7.10 0.48 0.68
N LEU A 81 -8.19 0.25 -0.06
CA LEU A 81 -9.08 1.32 -0.53
C LEU A 81 -9.70 2.09 0.64
N MET A 82 -10.29 1.37 1.61
CA MET A 82 -10.93 1.99 2.79
C MET A 82 -9.96 2.76 3.68
N LEU A 83 -8.69 2.36 3.71
CA LEU A 83 -7.68 2.99 4.56
C LEU A 83 -6.92 4.13 3.87
N LEU A 84 -6.69 4.02 2.56
CA LEU A 84 -5.81 4.93 1.84
C LEU A 84 -6.56 6.01 1.04
N LEU A 85 -7.88 5.87 0.81
CA LEU A 85 -8.65 6.88 0.11
C LEU A 85 -9.52 7.70 1.05
N ASP A 86 -9.43 9.01 0.87
CA ASP A 86 -10.37 10.00 1.40
C ASP A 86 -11.44 10.29 0.33
N GLU A 87 -12.66 10.65 0.74
CA GLU A 87 -13.83 10.90 -0.12
C GLU A 87 -13.61 12.03 -1.14
N ARG A 88 -12.56 12.83 -0.95
CA ARG A 88 -12.20 13.98 -1.77
C ARG A 88 -11.32 13.65 -2.99
N GLN A 89 -10.95 12.38 -3.19
CA GLN A 89 -10.00 12.00 -4.23
C GLN A 89 -10.68 11.36 -5.46
N GLU A 90 -10.28 11.84 -6.66
CA GLU A 90 -10.79 11.45 -8.00
C GLU A 90 -10.80 9.93 -8.27
N VAL A 91 -10.04 9.17 -7.50
CA VAL A 91 -9.94 7.70 -7.57
C VAL A 91 -11.27 7.02 -7.25
N LEU A 92 -12.20 7.66 -6.52
CA LEU A 92 -13.53 7.12 -6.21
C LEU A 92 -14.33 6.78 -7.48
N MET A 93 -14.25 7.62 -8.53
CA MET A 93 -14.94 7.37 -9.80
C MET A 93 -14.42 6.11 -10.51
N LEU A 94 -13.12 5.79 -10.38
CA LEU A 94 -12.53 4.58 -10.95
C LEU A 94 -13.01 3.32 -10.21
N VAL A 95 -13.17 3.39 -8.88
CA VAL A 95 -13.71 2.29 -8.06
C VAL A 95 -15.11 1.91 -8.55
N THR A 96 -16.00 2.90 -8.71
CA THR A 96 -17.39 2.66 -9.11
C THR A 96 -17.48 2.00 -10.48
N ASN A 97 -16.54 2.29 -11.38
CA ASN A 97 -16.48 1.64 -12.69
C ASN A 97 -16.03 0.16 -12.59
N SER A 98 -15.06 -0.13 -11.72
CA SER A 98 -14.56 -1.49 -11.50
C SER A 98 -15.50 -2.43 -10.73
N LEU A 99 -16.62 -1.93 -10.21
CA LEU A 99 -17.66 -2.72 -9.53
C LEU A 99 -18.73 -3.27 -10.49
N LYS A 100 -18.64 -2.99 -11.79
CA LYS A 100 -19.52 -3.55 -12.82
C LYS A 100 -19.11 -4.94 -13.26
#